data_AF-A0A951CYG8-F1
#
_entry.id   AF-A0A951CYG8-F1
#
_cell.length_a   1.000
_cell.length_b   1.000
_cell.length_c   1.000
_cell.angle_alpha   90.00
_cell.angle_beta   90.00
_cell.angle_gamma   90.00
#
_symmetry.space_group_name_H-M   'P 1'
#
loop_
_entity.id
_entity.type
_entity.pdbx_description
1 polymer ?
#
loop_
_entity_poly.entity_id
_entity_poly.type
_entity_poly.pdbx_seq_one_letter_code
_entity_poly.pdbx_strand_id
1 'polypeptide(L)'
;MDSSELASTLPEVSTADWKPAPGVRPEALEQARLALASSLKTLSEAQASGSNEPIVVRRTAATATKESPTGAPAWARSAKLQQSIGPFQDQRGVLYWVDLFQRTVSTQFSFASPSAAFGVFPIREIFLPPPSASKLNLGSGSIWFLANLLSSSFPSGNFTGVSITGGTLESSAPMTYQTGVYV
;
A
#
# COMPACT_ATOMS: atom_id res chain seq x y z
N MET A 1 -2.66 5.74 8.04
CA MET A 1 -2.68 6.15 6.62
C MET A 1 -3.89 7.05 6.46
N ASP A 2 -3.70 8.29 6.05
CA ASP A 2 -4.80 9.26 5.90
C ASP A 2 -5.49 9.04 4.54
N SER A 3 -6.81 8.97 4.54
CA SER A 3 -7.65 8.80 3.35
C SER A 3 -7.47 9.93 2.34
N SER A 4 -7.02 11.10 2.80
CA SER A 4 -6.79 12.30 1.99
C SER A 4 -5.62 12.15 0.99
N GLU A 5 -4.52 11.49 1.37
CA GLU A 5 -3.37 11.25 0.47
C GLU A 5 -3.70 10.24 -0.63
N LEU A 6 -4.51 9.22 -0.33
CA LEU A 6 -4.97 8.22 -1.30
C LEU A 6 -5.89 8.82 -2.37
N ALA A 7 -6.69 9.82 -2.01
CA ALA A 7 -7.55 10.54 -2.95
C ALA A 7 -6.73 11.47 -3.89
N SER A 8 -5.61 12.02 -3.40
CA SER A 8 -4.77 12.94 -4.19
C SER A 8 -4.05 12.28 -5.38
N THR A 9 -3.96 10.94 -5.39
CA THR A 9 -3.33 10.15 -6.46
C THR A 9 -4.16 9.95 -7.72
N LEU A 10 -5.42 10.37 -7.74
CA LEU A 10 -6.28 10.30 -8.93
C LEU A 10 -6.74 11.71 -9.31
N PRO A 11 -5.95 12.47 -10.08
CA PRO A 11 -6.51 13.64 -10.75
C PRO A 11 -7.55 13.12 -11.74
N GLU A 12 -8.77 13.63 -11.66
CA GLU A 12 -9.86 13.52 -12.63
C GLU A 12 -9.38 13.89 -14.04
N VAL A 13 -8.62 13.00 -14.68
CA VAL A 13 -8.25 13.14 -16.08
C VAL A 13 -8.88 11.94 -16.76
N SER A 14 -9.89 12.26 -17.56
CA SER A 14 -10.60 11.32 -18.41
C SER A 14 -9.60 10.49 -19.21
N THR A 15 -9.66 9.17 -19.07
CA THR A 15 -8.91 8.22 -19.90
C THR A 15 -9.56 8.02 -21.28
N ALA A 16 -10.57 8.82 -21.63
CA ALA A 16 -11.30 8.72 -22.89
C ALA A 16 -10.37 8.96 -24.09
N ASP A 17 -9.39 9.85 -23.94
CA ASP A 17 -8.48 10.26 -25.00
C ASP A 17 -7.24 9.39 -25.15
N TRP A 18 -7.07 8.40 -24.28
CA TRP A 18 -5.88 7.55 -24.29
C TRP A 18 -5.90 6.54 -25.43
N LYS A 19 -4.73 6.38 -26.06
CA LYS A 19 -4.46 5.36 -27.06
C LYS A 19 -3.24 4.52 -26.65
N PRO A 20 -3.20 3.22 -26.97
CA PRO A 20 -1.99 2.42 -26.77
C PRO A 20 -0.84 3.00 -27.57
N ALA A 21 0.35 3.12 -26.96
CA ALA A 21 1.55 3.46 -27.70
C ALA A 21 1.91 2.33 -28.69
N PRO A 22 2.77 2.58 -29.70
CA PRO A 22 3.23 1.54 -30.61
C PRO A 22 3.78 0.32 -29.85
N GLY A 23 3.32 -0.87 -30.21
CA GLY A 23 3.71 -2.13 -29.55
C GLY A 23 2.89 -2.51 -28.30
N VAL A 24 1.97 -1.66 -27.84
CA VAL A 24 1.05 -1.98 -26.74
C VAL A 24 -0.26 -2.54 -27.29
N ARG A 25 -0.70 -3.69 -26.76
CA ARG A 25 -1.93 -4.34 -27.20
C ARG A 25 -3.16 -3.50 -26.78
N PRO A 26 -4.18 -3.34 -27.65
CA PRO A 26 -5.38 -2.55 -27.32
C PRO A 26 -6.11 -3.01 -26.06
N GLU A 27 -6.12 -4.31 -25.77
CA GLU A 27 -6.70 -4.89 -24.55
C GLU A 27 -6.08 -4.34 -23.25
N ALA A 28 -4.82 -3.91 -23.29
CA ALA A 28 -4.15 -3.33 -22.12
C ALA A 28 -4.81 -2.00 -21.70
N LEU A 29 -5.36 -1.25 -22.65
CA LEU A 29 -6.05 0.01 -22.36
C LEU A 29 -7.35 -0.26 -21.58
N GLU A 30 -8.06 -1.33 -21.93
CA GLU A 30 -9.26 -1.73 -21.20
C GLU A 30 -8.92 -2.22 -19.78
N GLN A 31 -7.86 -3.01 -19.64
CA GLN A 31 -7.35 -3.43 -18.32
C GLN A 31 -6.97 -2.23 -17.43
N ALA A 32 -6.33 -1.22 -18.02
CA ALA A 32 -5.98 0.00 -17.32
C ALA A 32 -7.22 0.80 -16.86
N ARG A 33 -8.25 0.90 -17.71
CA ARG A 33 -9.52 1.57 -17.36
C ARG A 33 -10.27 0.84 -16.26
N LEU A 34 -10.36 -0.48 -16.34
CA LEU A 34 -10.99 -1.30 -15.31
C LEU A 34 -10.26 -1.16 -13.97
N ALA A 35 -8.91 -1.21 -13.98
CA ALA A 35 -8.13 -1.01 -12.75
C ALA A 35 -8.37 0.37 -12.12
N LEU A 36 -8.41 1.44 -12.92
CA LEU A 36 -8.69 2.79 -12.45
C LEU A 36 -10.15 2.96 -11.94
N ALA A 37 -11.12 2.31 -12.59
CA ALA A 37 -12.51 2.34 -12.15
C ALA A 37 -12.70 1.61 -10.81
N SER A 38 -12.05 0.44 -10.64
CA SER A 38 -12.06 -0.30 -9.38
C SER A 38 -11.38 0.46 -8.25
N SER A 39 -10.30 1.21 -8.53
CA SER A 39 -9.64 2.02 -7.49
C SER A 39 -10.49 3.20 -7.02
N LEU A 40 -11.23 3.86 -7.93
CA LEU A 40 -12.17 4.93 -7.55
C LEU A 40 -13.31 4.39 -6.68
N LYS A 41 -13.87 3.24 -7.05
CA LYS A 41 -14.93 2.58 -6.27
C LYS A 41 -14.43 2.16 -4.89
N THR A 42 -13.24 1.57 -4.79
CA THR A 42 -12.67 1.19 -3.50
C THR A 42 -12.35 2.40 -2.64
N LEU A 43 -11.91 3.54 -3.17
CA LEU A 43 -11.73 4.75 -2.37
C LEU A 43 -13.05 5.28 -1.81
N SER A 44 -14.16 5.17 -2.56
CA SER A 44 -15.49 5.51 -2.05
C SER A 44 -16.01 4.55 -0.97
N GLU A 45 -15.52 3.29 -0.98
CA GLU A 45 -15.94 2.23 -0.05
C GLU A 45 -14.89 1.96 1.06
N ALA A 46 -13.72 2.60 1.00
CA ALA A 46 -12.53 2.34 1.83
C ALA A 46 -12.70 2.71 3.30
N GLN A 47 -13.82 3.31 3.70
CA GLN A 47 -14.16 3.48 5.10
C GLN A 47 -14.71 2.21 5.75
N ALA A 48 -15.03 1.14 5.01
CA ALA A 48 -15.81 0.03 5.56
C ALA A 48 -15.24 -1.39 5.42
N SER A 49 -14.17 -1.67 4.68
CA SER A 49 -13.70 -3.07 4.56
C SER A 49 -12.21 -3.22 4.24
N GLY A 50 -11.57 -4.16 4.93
CA GLY A 50 -10.20 -4.63 4.70
C GLY A 50 -10.04 -5.40 3.39
N SER A 51 -10.56 -4.86 2.27
CA SER A 51 -10.38 -5.45 0.95
C SER A 51 -8.90 -5.37 0.53
N ASN A 52 -8.38 -6.49 0.05
CA ASN A 52 -7.01 -6.64 -0.46
C ASN A 52 -6.91 -6.21 -1.94
N GLU A 53 -7.71 -5.23 -2.35
CA GLU A 53 -7.68 -4.73 -3.72
C GLU A 53 -6.41 -3.91 -3.98
N PRO A 54 -5.75 -4.08 -5.13
CA PRO A 54 -4.51 -3.37 -5.43
C PRO A 54 -4.73 -1.86 -5.47
N ILE A 55 -3.81 -1.11 -4.88
CA ILE A 55 -3.80 0.35 -4.99
C ILE A 55 -3.29 0.68 -6.40
N VAL A 56 -4.07 1.47 -7.13
CA VAL A 56 -3.76 1.85 -8.50
C VAL A 56 -3.25 3.28 -8.53
N VAL A 57 -2.09 3.48 -9.16
CA VAL A 57 -1.46 4.79 -9.33
C VAL A 57 -1.30 5.06 -10.81
N ARG A 58 -1.68 6.27 -11.23
CA ARG A 58 -1.31 6.78 -12.55
C ARG A 58 0.06 7.44 -12.47
N ARG A 59 0.99 6.97 -13.30
CA ARG A 59 2.33 7.53 -13.42
C ARG A 59 2.51 8.23 -14.78
N THR A 60 3.11 9.41 -14.77
CA THR A 60 3.51 10.12 -15.99
C THR A 60 4.81 10.87 -15.77
N ALA A 61 5.66 10.96 -16.80
CA ALA A 61 6.89 11.75 -16.73
C ALA A 61 6.61 13.26 -16.61
N ALA A 62 5.42 13.71 -17.01
CA ALA A 62 5.02 15.12 -16.90
C ALA A 62 4.88 15.59 -15.44
N THR A 63 4.70 14.68 -14.49
CA THR A 63 4.63 14.98 -13.04
C THR A 63 5.94 14.67 -12.32
N ALA A 64 7.01 14.35 -13.04
CA ALA A 64 8.30 14.08 -12.43
C ALA A 64 8.91 15.35 -11.83
N THR A 65 9.45 15.23 -10.62
CA THR A 65 10.19 16.28 -9.92
C THR A 65 11.55 15.75 -9.47
N LYS A 66 12.44 16.62 -8.98
CA LYS A 66 13.74 16.18 -8.41
C LYS A 66 13.55 15.17 -7.27
N GLU A 67 12.47 15.31 -6.51
CA GLU A 67 12.13 14.41 -5.41
C GLU A 67 11.34 13.18 -5.87
N SER A 68 10.63 13.25 -7.00
CA SER A 68 9.95 12.11 -7.64
C SER A 68 10.35 11.98 -9.11
N PRO A 69 11.50 11.35 -9.40
CA PRO A 69 12.01 11.24 -10.77
C PRO A 69 11.10 10.45 -11.71
N THR A 70 10.23 9.60 -11.15
CA THR A 70 9.30 8.77 -11.90
C THR A 70 7.89 9.36 -11.96
N GLY A 71 7.60 10.48 -11.28
CA GLY A 71 6.26 11.05 -11.19
C GLY A 71 5.30 10.25 -10.31
N ALA A 72 5.80 9.26 -9.56
CA ALA A 72 5.03 8.49 -8.59
C ALA A 72 4.81 9.28 -7.27
N PRO A 73 3.72 9.04 -6.54
CA PRO A 73 3.48 9.64 -5.23
C PRO A 73 4.55 9.18 -4.22
N ALA A 74 4.81 9.98 -3.19
CA ALA A 74 5.89 9.73 -2.24
C ALA A 74 5.83 8.32 -1.60
N TRP A 75 4.63 7.88 -1.24
CA TRP A 75 4.40 6.56 -0.64
C TRP A 75 4.73 5.38 -1.58
N ALA A 76 4.62 5.57 -2.89
CA ALA A 76 4.83 4.50 -3.88
C ALA A 76 6.30 4.34 -4.29
N ARG A 77 7.18 5.28 -3.91
CA ARG A 77 8.60 5.31 -4.35
C ARG A 77 9.40 4.08 -3.92
N SER A 78 8.96 3.37 -2.88
CA SER A 78 9.60 2.13 -2.38
C SER A 78 8.61 0.97 -2.27
N ALA A 79 7.41 1.12 -2.82
CA ALA A 79 6.42 0.05 -2.83
C ALA A 79 6.77 -0.99 -3.89
N LYS A 80 6.52 -2.27 -3.58
CA LYS A 80 6.71 -3.35 -4.55
C LYS A 80 5.63 -3.26 -5.63
N LEU A 81 6.03 -2.92 -6.84
CA LEU A 81 5.15 -2.91 -8.01
C LEU A 81 4.67 -4.34 -8.30
N GLN A 82 3.36 -4.53 -8.34
CA GLN A 82 2.76 -5.80 -8.75
C GLN A 82 2.71 -5.91 -10.27
N GLN A 83 2.24 -4.85 -10.93
CA GLN A 83 2.11 -4.78 -12.37
C GLN A 83 2.15 -3.32 -12.83
N SER A 84 2.70 -3.06 -14.02
CA SER A 84 2.61 -1.77 -14.70
C SER A 84 1.97 -1.99 -16.07
N ILE A 85 0.89 -1.28 -16.36
CA ILE A 85 0.14 -1.35 -17.61
C ILE A 85 0.40 -0.06 -18.41
N GLY A 86 0.72 -0.20 -19.70
CA GLY A 86 1.04 0.91 -20.60
C GLY A 86 2.35 0.67 -21.37
N PRO A 87 2.94 1.72 -21.98
CA PRO A 87 2.50 3.11 -21.94
C PRO A 87 1.25 3.40 -22.80
N PHE A 88 0.45 4.36 -22.36
CA PHE A 88 -0.64 4.97 -23.12
C PHE A 88 -0.29 6.42 -23.45
N GLN A 89 -0.81 6.92 -24.57
CA GLN A 89 -0.54 8.27 -25.04
C GLN A 89 -1.85 9.06 -25.12
N ASP A 90 -1.83 10.32 -24.67
CA ASP A 90 -2.93 11.27 -24.90
C ASP A 90 -2.81 11.99 -26.27
N GLN A 91 -3.78 12.85 -26.59
CA GLN A 91 -3.77 13.64 -27.83
C GLN A 91 -2.56 14.57 -27.97
N ARG A 92 -1.89 14.91 -26.86
CA ARG A 92 -0.72 15.80 -26.82
C ARG A 92 0.60 15.02 -26.86
N GLY A 93 0.51 13.70 -26.92
CA GLY A 93 1.67 12.83 -26.99
C GLY A 93 2.26 12.44 -25.64
N VAL A 94 1.63 12.82 -24.52
CA VAL A 94 2.14 12.53 -23.17
C VAL A 94 1.92 11.07 -22.83
N LEU A 95 2.95 10.42 -22.26
CA LEU A 95 2.91 9.02 -21.88
C LEU A 95 2.41 8.83 -20.44
N TYR A 96 1.53 7.84 -20.27
CA TYR A 96 0.93 7.44 -19.01
C TYR A 96 1.11 5.94 -18.78
N TRP A 97 1.36 5.58 -17.52
CA TRP A 97 1.37 4.21 -17.02
C TRP A 97 0.33 4.08 -15.91
N VAL A 98 -0.23 2.89 -15.78
CA VAL A 98 -1.10 2.50 -14.68
C VAL A 98 -0.37 1.44 -13.88
N ASP A 99 0.13 1.84 -12.72
CA ASP A 99 0.89 1.00 -11.80
C ASP A 99 -0.04 0.42 -10.73
N LEU A 100 0.01 -0.89 -10.53
CA LEU A 100 -0.74 -1.61 -9.52
C LEU A 100 0.21 -2.02 -8.39
N PHE A 101 -0.15 -1.68 -7.16
CA PHE A 101 0.55 -2.06 -5.94
C PHE A 101 -0.34 -2.95 -5.09
N GLN A 102 0.19 -4.04 -4.54
CA GLN A 102 -0.60 -4.86 -3.62
C GLN A 102 -0.92 -4.08 -2.34
N ARG A 103 -2.20 -4.07 -1.94
CA ARG A 103 -2.65 -3.45 -0.69
C ARG A 103 -2.45 -4.41 0.47
N THR A 104 -1.27 -4.38 1.08
CA THR A 104 -1.03 -5.16 2.29
C THR A 104 -1.63 -4.44 3.50
N VAL A 105 -2.75 -4.94 4.03
CA VAL A 105 -3.27 -4.47 5.32
C VAL A 105 -2.31 -4.93 6.41
N SER A 106 -1.63 -3.98 7.05
CA SER A 106 -0.69 -4.26 8.15
C SER A 106 -1.16 -3.55 9.41
N THR A 107 -1.05 -4.22 10.55
CA THR A 107 -1.55 -3.72 11.84
C THR A 107 -0.36 -3.37 12.73
N GLN A 108 -0.49 -2.27 13.47
CA GLN A 108 0.53 -1.85 14.44
C GLN A 108 0.39 -2.66 15.73
N PHE A 109 1.54 -2.98 16.31
CA PHE A 109 1.71 -3.61 17.61
C PHE A 109 2.54 -2.69 18.48
N SER A 110 2.17 -2.58 19.74
CA SER A 110 2.84 -1.78 20.75
C SER A 110 2.96 -2.57 22.05
N PHE A 111 3.93 -2.24 22.89
CA PHE A 111 4.10 -2.89 24.19
C PHE A 111 3.27 -2.20 25.25
N ALA A 112 2.31 -2.90 25.88
CA ALA A 112 1.54 -2.44 27.05
C ALA A 112 0.67 -1.17 26.87
N SER A 113 1.01 -0.27 25.95
CA SER A 113 0.29 0.96 25.63
C SER A 113 0.43 1.30 24.14
N PRO A 114 -0.55 1.98 23.51
CA PRO A 114 -0.46 2.37 22.10
C PRO A 114 0.69 3.34 21.78
N SER A 115 1.25 4.02 22.78
CA SER A 115 2.38 4.94 22.64
C SER A 115 3.75 4.25 22.58
N ALA A 116 3.84 2.99 23.02
CA ALA A 116 5.10 2.25 23.07
C ALA A 116 5.21 1.33 21.85
N ALA A 117 5.42 1.93 20.67
CA ALA A 117 5.46 1.21 19.41
C ALA A 117 6.46 0.04 19.44
N PHE A 118 6.08 -1.10 18.87
CA PHE A 118 6.96 -2.25 18.67
C PHE A 118 7.23 -2.46 17.18
N GLY A 119 6.15 -2.63 16.41
CA GLY A 119 6.26 -2.97 15.00
C GLY A 119 4.93 -2.97 14.27
N VAL A 120 4.99 -3.23 12.96
CA VAL A 120 3.86 -3.31 12.04
C VAL A 120 3.96 -4.63 11.29
N PHE A 121 2.89 -5.42 11.34
CA PHE A 121 2.89 -6.79 10.82
C PHE A 121 1.68 -7.02 9.89
N PRO A 122 1.84 -7.79 8.80
CA PRO A 122 0.75 -8.14 7.92
C PRO A 122 -0.05 -9.29 8.56
N ILE A 123 -1.19 -9.00 9.18
CA ILE A 123 -2.02 -10.02 9.83
C ILE A 123 -2.98 -10.64 8.81
N ARG A 124 -3.10 -11.97 8.80
CA ARG A 124 -3.92 -12.75 7.85
C ARG A 124 -5.30 -13.13 8.40
N GLU A 125 -5.74 -12.56 9.51
CA GLU A 125 -7.00 -12.96 10.16
C GLU A 125 -8.21 -12.47 9.38
N ILE A 126 -9.12 -13.42 9.10
CA ILE A 126 -10.22 -13.28 8.13
C ILE A 126 -11.48 -12.69 8.80
N PHE A 127 -11.53 -12.64 10.13
CA PHE A 127 -12.65 -12.08 10.89
C PHE A 127 -12.15 -11.30 12.11
N LEU A 128 -12.88 -10.22 12.44
CA LEU A 128 -12.65 -9.21 13.49
C LEU A 128 -11.63 -9.61 14.57
N PRO A 129 -10.61 -8.77 14.85
CA PRO A 129 -9.49 -9.14 15.70
C PRO A 129 -10.00 -9.68 17.05
N PRO A 130 -9.54 -10.86 17.50
CA PRO A 130 -9.91 -11.38 18.80
C PRO A 130 -9.55 -10.33 19.85
N PRO A 131 -10.44 -10.01 20.81
CA PRO A 131 -10.16 -9.00 21.83
C PRO A 131 -8.97 -9.37 22.71
N SER A 132 -8.59 -10.65 22.72
CA SER A 132 -7.40 -11.19 23.38
C SER A 132 -6.82 -12.32 22.51
N ALA A 133 -5.63 -12.12 21.94
CA ALA A 133 -4.92 -13.14 21.16
C ALA A 133 -3.46 -13.25 21.63
N SER A 134 -2.94 -14.47 21.81
CA SER A 134 -1.50 -14.71 22.06
C SER A 134 -0.77 -15.20 20.81
N LYS A 135 -1.51 -15.50 19.75
CA LYS A 135 -0.98 -16.07 18.51
C LYS A 135 -1.76 -15.52 17.32
N LEU A 136 -1.03 -14.99 16.34
CA LEU A 136 -1.61 -14.41 15.12
C LEU A 136 -0.88 -14.94 13.89
N ASN A 137 -1.64 -15.27 12.86
CA ASN A 137 -1.06 -15.73 11.59
C ASN A 137 -0.67 -14.52 10.73
N LEU A 138 0.56 -14.55 10.21
CA LEU A 138 1.10 -13.51 9.35
C LEU A 138 0.90 -13.84 7.87
N GLY A 139 0.54 -12.81 7.12
CA GLY A 139 0.49 -12.80 5.68
C GLY A 139 1.86 -12.72 5.02
N SER A 140 1.87 -12.96 3.70
CA SER A 140 2.98 -12.55 2.86
C SER A 140 3.02 -11.03 2.82
N GLY A 141 4.21 -10.44 2.93
CA GLY A 141 4.35 -8.98 2.96
C GLY A 141 5.68 -8.57 3.56
N SER A 142 5.69 -7.42 4.22
CA SER A 142 6.85 -6.91 4.96
C SER A 142 6.47 -6.74 6.42
N ILE A 143 7.36 -7.19 7.32
CA ILE A 143 7.28 -6.84 8.73
C ILE A 143 8.21 -5.66 8.98
N TRP A 144 7.78 -4.76 9.85
CA TRP A 144 8.56 -3.60 10.25
C TRP A 144 8.61 -3.56 11.77
N PHE A 145 9.75 -3.24 12.33
CA PHE A 145 9.91 -3.08 13.78
C PHE A 145 10.87 -1.94 14.05
N LEU A 146 10.80 -1.35 15.24
CA LEU A 146 11.67 -0.24 15.59
C LEU A 146 13.14 -0.66 15.47
N ALA A 147 13.93 0.11 14.74
CA ALA A 147 15.35 -0.17 14.52
C ALA A 147 16.14 -0.14 15.84
N ASN A 148 15.69 0.63 16.82
CA ASN A 148 16.31 0.70 18.14
C ASN A 148 16.21 -0.61 18.95
N LEU A 149 15.34 -1.55 18.55
CA LEU A 149 15.29 -2.90 19.11
C LEU A 149 16.48 -3.76 18.70
N LEU A 150 17.14 -3.43 17.59
CA LEU A 150 18.37 -4.11 17.16
C LEU A 150 19.61 -3.48 17.80
N SER A 151 19.62 -2.15 17.94
CA SER A 151 20.70 -1.41 18.58
C SER A 151 20.21 -0.06 19.07
N SER A 152 20.54 0.30 20.30
CA SER A 152 20.22 1.61 20.88
C SER A 152 20.88 2.79 20.15
N SER A 153 21.82 2.53 19.25
CA SER A 153 22.45 3.56 18.40
C SER A 153 21.52 4.14 17.33
N PHE A 154 20.39 3.48 17.03
CA PHE A 154 19.44 3.98 16.04
C PHE A 154 18.48 5.01 16.67
N PRO A 155 18.21 6.14 15.98
CA PRO A 155 17.24 7.13 16.43
C PRO A 155 15.86 6.51 16.72
N SER A 156 15.17 7.05 17.73
CA SER A 156 13.79 6.64 18.05
C SER A 156 12.84 6.96 16.89
N GLY A 157 11.86 6.10 16.68
CA GLY A 157 10.88 6.23 15.59
C GLY A 157 11.35 5.73 14.22
N ASN A 158 12.62 5.39 14.05
CA ASN A 158 13.09 4.73 12.83
C ASN A 158 12.67 3.26 12.83
N PHE A 159 12.16 2.80 11.69
CA PHE A 159 11.81 1.41 11.46
C PHE A 159 12.81 0.74 10.53
N THR A 160 13.02 -0.55 10.75
CA THR A 160 13.66 -1.45 9.80
C THR A 160 12.69 -2.59 9.49
N GLY A 161 12.83 -3.20 8.33
CA GLY A 161 11.88 -4.21 7.88
C GLY A 161 12.51 -5.31 7.07
N VAL A 162 11.83 -6.45 7.06
CA VAL A 162 12.20 -7.62 6.25
C VAL A 162 10.97 -8.14 5.51
N SER A 163 11.20 -8.73 4.34
CA SER A 163 10.12 -9.36 3.56
C SER A 163 9.90 -10.78 4.05
N ILE A 164 8.63 -11.17 4.18
CA ILE A 164 8.21 -12.51 4.60
C ILE A 164 7.21 -13.09 3.60
N THR A 165 7.22 -14.41 3.43
CA THR A 165 6.20 -15.13 2.65
C THR A 165 5.00 -15.53 3.50
N GLY A 166 5.15 -15.48 4.83
CA GLY A 166 4.15 -15.81 5.83
C GLY A 166 4.85 -16.10 7.15
N GLY A 167 4.07 -16.42 8.18
CA GLY A 167 4.62 -16.80 9.48
C GLY A 167 3.59 -16.78 10.59
N THR A 168 4.08 -16.83 11.82
CA THR A 168 3.27 -16.76 13.02
C THR A 168 3.92 -15.77 13.98
N LEU A 169 3.13 -14.83 14.49
CA LEU A 169 3.51 -13.97 15.60
C LEU A 169 2.95 -14.60 16.88
N GLU A 170 3.82 -14.82 17.87
CA GLU A 170 3.44 -15.36 19.17
C GLU A 170 3.93 -14.41 20.27
N SER A 171 3.06 -14.11 21.22
CA SER A 171 3.35 -13.26 22.37
C SER A 171 3.29 -14.08 23.65
N SER A 172 4.18 -13.77 24.59
CA SER A 172 4.21 -14.42 25.91
C SER A 172 3.05 -14.02 26.81
N ALA A 173 2.35 -12.93 26.49
CA ALA A 173 1.15 -12.47 27.16
C ALA A 173 0.03 -12.23 26.13
N PRO A 174 -1.25 -12.35 26.51
CA PRO A 174 -2.35 -12.04 25.61
C PRO A 174 -2.30 -10.57 25.16
N MET A 175 -2.44 -10.35 23.86
CA MET A 175 -2.52 -9.03 23.23
C MET A 175 -3.97 -8.61 23.11
N THR A 176 -4.28 -7.35 23.38
CA THR A 176 -5.62 -6.77 23.22
C THR A 176 -5.67 -5.77 22.08
N TYR A 177 -6.75 -5.80 21.29
CA TYR A 177 -6.92 -4.87 20.18
C TYR A 177 -7.62 -3.59 20.65
N GLN A 178 -6.90 -2.48 20.63
CA GLN A 178 -7.36 -1.17 21.10
C GLN A 178 -7.07 -0.09 20.06
N THR A 179 -8.10 0.61 19.58
CA THR A 179 -7.96 1.78 18.69
C THR A 179 -7.08 1.52 17.46
N GLY A 180 -7.19 0.34 16.83
CA GLY A 180 -6.42 0.00 15.64
C GLY A 180 -5.05 -0.65 15.90
N VAL A 181 -4.68 -0.86 17.16
CA VAL A 181 -3.35 -1.34 17.59
C VAL A 181 -3.51 -2.54 18.51
N TYR A 182 -2.65 -3.56 18.37
CA TYR A 182 -2.51 -4.62 19.37
C TYR A 182 -1.53 -4.19 20.47
N VAL A 183 -1.92 -4.35 21.74
CA VAL A 183 -1.13 -4.03 22.94
C VAL A 183 -1.06 -5.16 23.93
#